data_AF-A0A9E3Q2A5-F1
#
_entry.id   AF-A0A9E3Q2A5-F1
#
_cell.length_a   1.000
_cell.length_b   1.000
_cell.length_c   1.000
_cell.angle_alpha   90.00
_cell.angle_beta   90.00
_cell.angle_gamma   90.00
#
_symmetry.space_group_name_H-M   'P 1'
#
loop_
_entity.id
_entity.type
_entity.pdbx_description
1 polymer ?
#
loop_
_entity_poly.entity_id
_entity_poly.type
_entity_poly.pdbx_seq_one_letter_code
_entity_poly.pdbx_strand_id
1 'polypeptide(L)' 'MTVEELKALPMAEKFQIMETLWEDLRARSDSSPISQEIRDLLDARRARYRSGGSQMHDWDAVKGSLGRT' A
#
# COMPACT_ATOMS: atom_id res chain seq x y z
N MET A 1 20.88 -9.02 5.75
CA MET A 1 21.00 -8.25 4.50
C MET A 1 21.21 -6.80 4.86
N THR A 2 22.26 -6.18 4.34
CA THR A 2 22.56 -4.75 4.51
C THR A 2 21.82 -3.91 3.48
N VAL A 3 21.75 -2.60 3.69
CA VAL A 3 21.15 -1.66 2.73
C VAL A 3 21.95 -1.65 1.42
N GLU A 4 23.27 -1.76 1.51
CA GLU A 4 24.20 -1.82 0.38
C GLU A 4 23.99 -3.10 -0.44
N GLU A 5 23.79 -4.25 0.21
CA GLU A 5 23.43 -5.50 -0.45
C GLU A 5 22.09 -5.37 -1.19
N LEU A 6 21.08 -4.78 -0.55
CA LEU A 6 19.76 -4.51 -1.16
C LEU A 6 19.86 -3.66 -2.42
N LYS A 7 20.71 -2.62 -2.40
CA LYS A 7 20.93 -1.73 -3.54
C LYS A 7 21.60 -2.43 -4.72
N ALA A 8 22.45 -3.42 -4.45
CA ALA A 8 23.15 -4.18 -5.49
C ALA A 8 22.27 -5.20 -6.23
N LEU A 9 21.10 -5.55 -5.68
CA LEU A 9 20.21 -6.54 -6.29
C LEU A 9 19.63 -6.08 -7.64
N PRO A 10 19.37 -7.03 -8.56
CA PRO A 10 18.53 -6.79 -9.73
C PRO A 10 17.16 -6.23 -9.34
N MET A 11 16.55 -5.43 -10.22
CA MET A 11 15.24 -4.82 -9.94
C MET A 11 14.15 -5.84 -9.64
N ALA A 12 14.13 -6.98 -10.34
CA ALA A 12 13.15 -8.04 -10.11
C ALA A 12 13.22 -8.58 -8.68
N GLU A 13 14.43 -8.81 -8.15
CA GLU A 13 14.64 -9.30 -6.79
C GLU A 13 14.27 -8.25 -5.74
N LYS A 14 14.54 -6.97 -6.01
CA LYS A 14 14.07 -5.86 -5.16
C LYS A 14 12.55 -5.83 -5.07
N PHE A 15 11.84 -6.01 -6.18
CA PHE A 15 10.37 -6.07 -6.20
C PHE A 15 9.85 -7.27 -5.41
N GLN A 16 10.44 -8.45 -5.57
CA GLN A 16 10.06 -9.66 -4.82
C GLN A 16 10.26 -9.49 -3.31
N ILE A 17 11.38 -8.90 -2.90
CA ILE A 17 11.65 -8.59 -1.49
C ILE A 17 10.61 -7.59 -0.97
N MET A 18 10.33 -6.54 -1.72
CA MET A 18 9.33 -5.53 -1.33
C MET A 18 7.92 -6.14 -1.18
N GLU A 19 7.50 -7.01 -2.11
CA GLU A 19 6.23 -7.75 -2.00
C GLU A 19 6.20 -8.63 -0.76
N THR A 20 7.27 -9.37 -0.49
CA THR A 20 7.40 -10.25 0.68
C THR A 20 7.32 -9.44 1.98
N LEU A 21 8.03 -8.31 2.04
CA LEU A 21 8.01 -7.42 3.20
C LEU A 21 6.61 -6.81 3.40
N TRP A 22 5.93 -6.40 2.33
CA TRP A 22 4.57 -5.89 2.43
C TRP A 22 3.57 -6.93 2.92
N GLU A 23 3.70 -8.19 2.51
CA GLU A 23 2.82 -9.26 2.99
C GLU A 23 3.06 -9.58 4.47
N ASP A 24 4.31 -9.63 4.94
CA ASP A 24 4.61 -9.79 6.39
C ASP A 24 4.10 -8.59 7.21
N LEU A 25 4.27 -7.36 6.71
CA LEU A 25 3.73 -6.16 7.36
C LEU A 25 2.19 -6.17 7.41
N ARG A 26 1.53 -6.65 6.34
CA ARG A 26 0.08 -6.83 6.32
C ARG A 26 -0.37 -7.84 7.35
N ALA A 27 0.31 -8.99 7.47
CA ALA A 27 -0.04 -10.02 8.47
C ALA A 27 0.02 -9.48 9.91
N ARG A 28 0.78 -8.41 10.15
CA ARG A 28 0.94 -7.74 11.45
C ARG A 28 0.15 -6.44 11.56
N SER A 29 -0.65 -6.07 10.55
CA SER A 29 -1.29 -4.74 10.47
C SER A 29 -2.15 -4.42 11.68
N ASP A 30 -2.82 -5.42 12.25
CA ASP A 30 -3.71 -5.26 13.40
C ASP A 30 -2.95 -4.93 14.69
N SER A 31 -1.67 -5.32 14.76
CA SER A 31 -0.76 -5.05 15.88
C SER A 31 0.01 -3.74 15.74
N SER A 32 -0.07 -3.09 14.57
CA SER A 32 0.63 -1.83 14.33
C SER A 32 -0.02 -0.69 15.13
N PRO A 33 0.76 0.12 15.87
CA PRO A 33 0.26 1.28 16.60
C PRO A 33 -0.07 2.41 15.62
N ILE A 34 -1.15 2.27 14.87
CA ILE A 34 -1.75 3.36 14.11
C ILE A 34 -2.55 4.23 15.07
N SER A 35 -2.38 5.54 14.99
CA SER A 35 -3.17 6.49 15.79
C SER A 35 -4.66 6.31 15.49
N GLN A 36 -5.50 6.60 16.49
CA GLN A 36 -6.95 6.53 16.33
C GLN A 36 -7.44 7.45 15.20
N GLU A 37 -6.81 8.62 15.03
CA GLU A 37 -7.12 9.56 13.95
C GLU A 37 -6.94 8.96 12.55
N ILE A 38 -5.88 8.17 12.34
CA ILE A 38 -5.65 7.48 11.06
C ILE A 38 -6.70 6.38 10.85
N ARG A 39 -7.05 5.64 11.91
CA ARG A 39 -8.10 4.59 11.85
C ARG A 39 -9.45 5.20 11.46
N ASP A 40 -9.86 6.27 12.14
CA ASP A 40 -11.11 6.97 11.89
C ASP A 40 -11.19 7.53 10.46
N LEU A 41 -10.08 8.08 9.95
CA LEU A 41 -9.97 8.53 8.57
C LEU A 41 -10.18 7.39 7.57
N LEU A 42 -9.55 6.22 7.80
CA LEU A 42 -9.69 5.06 6.93
C LEU A 42 -11.11 4.49 6.96
N ASP A 43 -11.73 4.43 8.14
CA ASP A 43 -13.10 3.98 8.30
C ASP A 43 -14.11 4.93 7.64
N ALA A 44 -13.92 6.24 7.78
CA ALA A 44 -14.73 7.26 7.10
C ALA A 44 -14.64 7.12 5.57
N ARG A 45 -13.44 6.88 5.04
CA ARG A 45 -13.24 6.62 3.59
C ARG A 45 -13.96 5.37 3.12
N ARG A 46 -13.89 4.28 3.90
CA ARG A 46 -14.58 3.01 3.61
C ARG A 46 -16.10 3.18 3.68
N ALA A 47 -16.61 3.92 4.65
CA ALA A 47 -18.03 4.24 4.77
C ALA A 47 -18.54 5.04 3.56
N ARG A 48 -17.78 6.06 3.13
CA ARG A 48 -18.11 6.87 1.94
C ARG A 48 -18.12 6.05 0.65
N TYR A 49 -17.22 5.09 0.51
CA TYR A 49 -17.26 4.15 -0.62
C TYR A 49 -18.53 3.28 -0.56
N ARG A 50 -18.84 2.68 0.59
CA ARG A 50 -20.03 1.83 0.77
C ARG A 50 -21.34 2.59 0.53
N SER A 51 -21.39 3.88 0.85
CA SER A 51 -22.57 4.72 0.61
C SER A 51 -22.67 5.28 -0.82
N GLY A 52 -21.73 4.95 -1.71
CA GLY A 52 -21.70 5.45 -3.09
C GLY A 52 -21.18 6.90 -3.22
N GLY A 53 -20.70 7.52 -2.14
CA GLY A 53 -20.11 8.86 -2.15
C GLY A 53 -18.66 8.91 -2.66
N SER A 54 -18.08 7.77 -3.03
CA SER A 54 -16.81 7.68 -3.74
C SER A 54 -16.71 6.38 -4.52
N GLN A 55 -15.93 6.36 -5.59
CA GLN A 55 -15.68 5.19 -6.42
C GLN A 55 -14.32 4.55 -6.07
N MET A 56 -14.27 3.22 -6.06
CA MET A 56 -13.02 2.48 -6.02
C MET A 56 -12.54 2.29 -7.44
N HIS A 57 -11.30 2.67 -7.70
CA HIS A 57 -10.68 2.52 -9.00
C HIS A 57 -9.77 1.30 -9.00
N ASP A 58 -9.77 0.58 -10.12
CA ASP A 58 -8.82 -0.49 -10.36
C ASP A 58 -7.39 0.09 -10.44
N TRP A 59 -6.47 -0.53 -9.70
CA TRP A 59 -5.11 -0.03 -9.59
C TRP A 59 -4.33 -0.13 -10.90
N ASP A 60 -4.56 -1.19 -11.69
CA ASP A 60 -3.91 -1.36 -12.99
C ASP A 60 -4.43 -0.32 -13.99
N ALA A 61 -5.73 0.01 -13.94
CA ALA A 61 -6.30 1.09 -14.74
C ALA A 61 -5.74 2.47 -14.35
N VAL A 62 -5.57 2.76 -13.06
CA VAL A 62 -5.10 4.07 -12.58
C VAL A 62 -3.61 4.28 -12.85
N LYS A 63 -2.76 3.26 -12.63
CA LYS A 63 -1.31 3.37 -12.85
C LYS A 63 -0.94 3.94 -14.21
N GLY A 64 -1.67 3.54 -15.26
CA GLY A 64 -1.45 4.05 -16.60
C GLY A 64 -1.69 5.55 -16.74
N SER A 65 -2.54 6.15 -15.91
CA SER A 65 -2.92 7.57 -15.98
C SER A 65 -2.06 8.51 -15.13
N LEU A 66 -1.30 7.98 -14.17
CA LEU A 66 -0.45 8.77 -13.28
C LEU A 66 0.73 9.37 -14.04
N GLY A 67 0.94 10.69 -13.91
CA GLY A 67 2.07 11.41 -14.53
C GLY A 67 1.82 11.94 -15.95
N ARG A 68 0.57 11.85 -16.47
CA ARG A 68 0.16 12.44 -17.76
C ARG A 68 -0.55 13.78 -17.63
N THR A 69 -0.15 14.59 -16.65
CA THR A 69 -0.57 15.99 -16.45
C THR A 69 0.67 16.84 -16.29
#